data_AF-X0S0N6-F1
#
_entry.id   AF-X0S0N6-F1
#
_cell.length_a   1.000
_cell.length_b   1.000
_cell.length_c   1.000
_cell.angle_alpha   90.00
_cell.angle_beta   90.00
_cell.angle_gamma   90.00
#
_symmetry.space_group_name_H-M   'P 1'
#
loop_
_entity.id
_entity.type
_entity.pdbx_description
1 polymer ?
#
loop_
_entity_poly.entity_id
_entity_poly.type
_entity_poly.pdbx_seq_one_letter_code
_entity_poly.pdbx_strand_id
1 'polypeptide(L)'
;MNSDKNHDVLEKQLKTLGQKIRIDILKKLSLSSNPLPYSILQKEVLGTNPNSVNFSFHLKALKNNDLMYTTEDGYALSALGGQILKNIVSIEKILNEKNKTIMIRTSKYSKEPFDSSKIENYLIKEGQVDGHLAKQIAKEVEERLSKTNIVYLTAPLMREYINGILLENGQ
;
A
#
# COMPACT_ATOMS: atom_id res chain seq x y z
N MET A 1 7.17 33.57 15.86
CA MET A 1 7.06 32.70 17.05
C MET A 1 5.84 31.75 17.00
N ASN A 2 5.39 31.28 15.83
CA ASN A 2 4.25 30.35 15.70
C ASN A 2 4.60 29.03 14.97
N SER A 3 5.82 28.84 14.46
CA SER A 3 6.23 27.59 13.79
C SER A 3 6.63 26.49 14.76
N ASP A 4 7.21 26.84 15.92
CA ASP A 4 7.73 25.84 16.87
C ASP A 4 6.63 25.04 17.58
N LYS A 5 5.44 25.63 17.78
CA LYS A 5 4.28 24.91 18.36
C LYS A 5 3.67 23.89 17.39
N ASN A 6 3.74 24.12 16.08
CA ASN A 6 3.15 23.23 15.08
C ASN A 6 4.02 22.00 14.80
N HIS A 7 5.34 22.11 14.95
CA HIS A 7 6.26 20.97 14.81
C HIS A 7 5.96 19.85 15.84
N ASP A 8 5.60 20.24 17.07
CA ASP A 8 5.29 19.31 18.16
C ASP A 8 3.99 18.52 17.92
N VAL A 9 2.97 19.15 17.33
CA VAL A 9 1.66 18.51 17.10
C VAL A 9 1.73 17.40 16.05
N LEU A 10 2.37 17.66 14.91
CA LEU A 10 2.53 16.66 13.86
C LEU A 10 3.40 15.48 14.33
N GLU A 11 4.53 15.78 14.97
CA GLU A 11 5.43 14.75 15.49
C GLU A 11 4.72 13.86 16.53
N LYS A 12 3.93 14.45 17.43
CA LYS A 12 3.13 13.70 18.40
C LYS A 12 2.09 12.79 17.72
N GLN A 13 1.41 13.27 16.69
CA GLN A 13 0.46 12.45 15.92
C GLN A 13 1.17 11.29 15.22
N LEU A 14 2.31 11.54 14.56
CA LEU A 14 3.11 10.51 13.91
C LEU A 14 3.65 9.48 14.90
N LYS A 15 4.16 9.90 16.07
CA LYS A 15 4.57 8.99 17.16
C LYS A 15 3.41 8.14 17.66
N THR A 16 2.21 8.71 17.73
CA THR A 16 1.00 7.96 18.11
C THR A 16 0.65 6.92 17.05
N LEU A 17 0.66 7.29 15.77
CA LEU A 17 0.24 6.45 14.65
C LEU A 17 1.31 5.47 14.17
N GLY A 18 2.58 5.66 14.53
CA GLY A 18 3.70 4.81 14.11
C GLY A 18 3.61 3.35 14.58
N GLN A 19 2.65 2.99 15.44
CA GLN A 19 2.41 1.62 15.83
C GLN A 19 1.31 1.00 14.96
N LYS A 20 1.64 -0.07 14.24
CA LYS A 20 0.72 -0.77 13.31
C LYS A 20 -0.67 -1.05 13.90
N ILE A 21 -0.72 -1.56 15.14
CA ILE A 21 -1.97 -1.89 15.82
C ILE A 21 -2.92 -0.68 15.94
N ARG A 22 -2.41 0.54 16.12
CA ARG A 22 -3.23 1.75 16.23
C ARG A 22 -3.84 2.12 14.89
N ILE A 23 -3.12 1.94 13.80
CA ILE A 23 -3.66 2.10 12.44
C ILE A 23 -4.74 1.03 12.18
N ASP A 24 -4.49 -0.22 12.56
CA ASP A 24 -5.46 -1.31 12.41
C ASP A 24 -6.76 -1.05 13.18
N ILE A 25 -6.67 -0.52 14.41
CA ILE A 25 -7.83 -0.06 15.20
C ILE A 25 -8.62 1.01 14.42
N LEU A 26 -7.97 2.07 13.94
CA LEU A 26 -8.65 3.15 13.23
C LEU A 26 -9.29 2.65 11.92
N LYS A 27 -8.64 1.74 11.19
CA LYS A 27 -9.21 1.07 10.01
C LYS A 27 -10.49 0.32 10.36
N LYS A 28 -10.51 -0.45 11.44
CA LYS A 28 -11.73 -1.16 11.88
C LYS A 28 -12.85 -0.20 12.26
N LEU A 29 -12.53 0.84 13.02
CA LEU A 29 -13.50 1.87 13.36
C LEU A 29 -14.05 2.60 12.12
N SER A 30 -13.24 2.83 11.09
CA SER A 30 -13.69 3.48 9.84
C SER A 30 -14.66 2.66 9.00
N LEU A 31 -14.69 1.33 9.18
CA LEU A 31 -15.57 0.43 8.45
C LEU A 31 -16.92 0.24 9.16
N SER A 32 -17.02 0.63 10.44
CA SER A 32 -18.23 0.47 11.23
C SER A 32 -19.06 1.75 11.23
N SER A 33 -20.36 1.63 10.94
CA SER A 33 -21.30 2.74 11.07
C SER A 33 -21.72 2.99 12.52
N ASN A 34 -21.58 1.99 13.39
CA ASN A 34 -21.94 2.05 14.80
C ASN A 34 -20.69 1.95 15.69
N PRO A 35 -20.71 2.49 16.92
CA PRO A 35 -19.63 2.29 17.88
C PRO A 35 -19.38 0.80 18.16
N LEU A 36 -18.11 0.40 18.26
CA LEU A 36 -17.71 -0.99 18.47
C LEU A 36 -17.39 -1.24 19.96
N PRO A 37 -18.01 -2.26 20.60
CA PRO A 37 -17.65 -2.67 21.95
C PRO A 37 -16.18 -3.13 22.05
N TYR A 38 -15.58 -2.98 23.25
CA TYR A 38 -14.17 -3.33 23.49
C TYR A 38 -13.79 -4.74 23.01
N SER A 39 -14.59 -5.75 23.38
CA SER A 39 -14.30 -7.15 23.07
C SER A 39 -14.38 -7.46 21.58
N ILE A 40 -15.34 -6.84 20.87
CA ILE A 40 -15.49 -6.98 19.42
C ILE A 40 -14.30 -6.33 18.71
N LEU A 41 -14.00 -5.08 19.04
CA LEU A 41 -12.88 -4.35 18.44
C LEU A 41 -11.54 -5.05 18.71
N GLN A 42 -11.32 -5.55 19.92
CA GLN A 42 -10.11 -6.30 20.27
C GLN A 42 -9.99 -7.59 19.45
N LYS A 43 -11.07 -8.35 19.33
CA LYS A 43 -11.11 -9.59 18.53
C LYS A 43 -10.84 -9.32 17.05
N GLU A 44 -11.43 -8.28 16.48
CA GLU A 44 -11.25 -7.94 15.07
C GLU A 44 -9.84 -7.43 14.72
N VAL A 45 -9.16 -6.79 15.67
CA VAL A 45 -7.80 -6.27 15.47
C VAL A 45 -6.72 -7.32 15.79
N LEU A 46 -6.87 -8.09 16.87
CA LEU A 46 -5.85 -9.02 17.37
C LEU A 46 -6.07 -10.49 16.97
N GLY A 47 -7.26 -10.85 16.48
CA GLY A 47 -7.59 -12.21 16.11
C GLY A 47 -7.57 -13.18 17.30
N THR A 48 -6.82 -14.28 17.17
CA THR A 48 -6.82 -15.40 18.12
C THR A 48 -6.00 -15.17 19.40
N ASN A 49 -5.18 -14.11 19.46
CA ASN A 49 -4.30 -13.84 20.61
C ASN A 49 -4.59 -12.47 21.29
N PRO A 50 -5.82 -12.22 21.78
CA PRO A 50 -6.25 -10.91 22.27
C PRO A 50 -5.49 -10.42 23.52
N ASN A 51 -4.90 -11.32 24.31
CA ASN A 51 -4.20 -11.00 25.56
C ASN A 51 -2.70 -10.68 25.37
N SER A 52 -2.17 -10.83 24.15
CA SER A 52 -0.74 -10.65 23.86
C SER A 52 -0.30 -9.18 23.84
N VAL A 53 -1.27 -8.25 23.79
CA VAL A 53 -1.01 -6.81 23.66
C VAL A 53 -1.89 -6.05 24.64
N ASN A 54 -1.33 -5.03 25.27
CA ASN A 54 -2.08 -4.11 26.12
C ASN A 54 -3.00 -3.22 25.26
N PHE A 55 -4.14 -3.77 24.85
CA PHE A 55 -5.06 -3.14 23.89
C PHE A 55 -5.63 -1.81 24.43
N SER A 56 -5.98 -1.76 25.72
CA SER A 56 -6.47 -0.55 26.38
C SER A 56 -5.45 0.59 26.37
N PHE A 57 -4.15 0.29 26.46
CA PHE A 57 -3.09 1.29 26.29
C PHE A 57 -3.13 1.95 24.91
N HIS A 58 -3.35 1.18 23.84
CA HIS A 58 -3.44 1.74 22.49
C HIS A 58 -4.71 2.59 22.31
N LEU A 59 -5.85 2.13 22.82
CA LEU A 59 -7.11 2.89 22.79
C LEU A 59 -6.97 4.22 23.55
N LYS A 60 -6.33 4.21 24.73
CA LYS A 60 -6.07 5.43 25.50
C LYS A 60 -5.18 6.41 24.74
N ALA A 61 -4.13 5.91 24.08
CA ALA A 61 -3.25 6.77 23.27
C ALA A 61 -3.98 7.40 22.08
N LEU A 62 -4.85 6.65 21.39
CA LEU A 62 -5.65 7.17 20.27
C LEU A 62 -6.69 8.20 20.75
N LYS A 63 -7.37 7.93 21.86
CA LYS A 63 -8.34 8.84 22.47
C LYS A 63 -7.71 10.15 22.93
N ASN A 64 -6.54 10.09 23.58
CA ASN A 64 -5.81 11.27 24.05
C ASN A 64 -5.27 12.17 22.94
N ASN A 65 -5.30 11.71 21.69
CA ASN A 65 -4.88 12.46 20.51
C ASN A 65 -6.06 12.77 19.57
N ASP A 66 -7.30 12.66 20.07
CA ASP A 66 -8.54 12.96 19.36
C ASP A 66 -8.73 12.17 18.06
N LEU A 67 -8.11 11.00 17.93
CA LEU A 67 -8.25 10.12 16.75
C LEU A 67 -9.49 9.22 16.84
N MET A 68 -10.03 9.04 18.05
CA MET A 68 -11.23 8.26 18.33
C MET A 68 -11.90 8.76 19.60
N TYR A 69 -13.16 8.38 19.80
CA TYR A 69 -13.91 8.67 21.02
C TYR A 69 -14.66 7.44 21.53
N THR A 70 -15.25 7.57 22.71
CA THR A 70 -16.06 6.54 23.36
C THR A 70 -17.48 7.07 23.51
N THR A 71 -18.45 6.19 23.28
CA THR A 71 -19.89 6.35 23.49
C THR A 71 -20.35 5.31 24.51
N GLU A 72 -21.62 5.32 24.89
CA GLU A 72 -22.22 4.28 25.72
C GLU A 72 -22.11 2.89 25.06
N ASP A 73 -22.24 2.83 23.74
CA ASP A 73 -22.22 1.59 22.95
C ASP A 73 -20.80 1.10 22.57
N GLY A 74 -19.78 1.91 22.81
CA GLY A 74 -18.38 1.54 22.52
C GLY A 74 -17.57 2.63 21.83
N TYR A 75 -16.60 2.23 21.02
CA TYR A 75 -15.61 3.11 20.41
C TYR A 75 -15.98 3.50 18.98
N ALA A 76 -15.74 4.76 18.62
CA ALA A 76 -16.00 5.29 17.28
C ALA A 76 -14.86 6.19 16.80
N LEU A 77 -14.71 6.27 15.48
CA LEU A 77 -13.70 7.11 14.83
C LEU A 77 -14.10 8.59 14.89
N SER A 78 -13.19 9.47 15.27
CA SER A 78 -13.46 10.91 15.24
C SER A 78 -13.36 11.48 13.82
N ALA A 79 -13.89 12.68 13.60
CA ALA A 79 -13.73 13.39 12.32
C ALA A 79 -12.25 13.65 11.96
N LEU A 80 -11.43 14.02 12.95
CA LEU A 80 -9.98 14.19 12.79
C LEU A 80 -9.30 12.86 12.44
N GLY A 81 -9.64 11.79 13.18
CA GLY A 81 -9.11 10.46 12.96
C GLY A 81 -9.42 9.94 11.55
N GLY A 82 -10.63 10.19 11.04
CA GLY A 82 -11.00 9.85 9.67
C GLY A 82 -10.17 10.58 8.61
N GLN A 83 -9.97 11.89 8.77
CA GLN A 83 -9.15 12.68 7.84
C GLN A 83 -7.68 12.20 7.83
N ILE A 84 -7.10 11.99 9.01
CA ILE A 84 -5.71 11.53 9.13
C ILE A 84 -5.57 10.11 8.58
N LEU A 85 -6.50 9.19 8.91
CA LEU A 85 -6.46 7.81 8.42
C LEU A 85 -6.50 7.76 6.89
N LYS A 86 -7.32 8.59 6.23
CA LYS A 86 -7.36 8.68 4.77
C LYS A 86 -5.98 8.99 4.17
N ASN A 87 -5.22 9.89 4.79
CA ASN A 87 -3.86 10.22 4.36
C ASN A 87 -2.90 9.04 4.62
N ILE A 88 -3.00 8.36 5.76
CA ILE A 88 -2.19 7.16 6.05
C ILE A 88 -2.44 6.06 5.02
N VAL A 89 -3.70 5.75 4.71
CA VAL A 89 -4.05 4.74 3.69
C VAL A 89 -3.52 5.16 2.31
N SER A 90 -3.49 6.45 2.01
CA SER A 90 -2.88 6.96 0.77
C SER A 90 -1.37 6.74 0.75
N ILE A 91 -0.68 6.97 1.88
CA ILE A 91 0.75 6.66 2.03
C ILE A 91 0.99 5.15 1.88
N GLU A 92 0.20 4.31 2.54
CA GLU A 92 0.28 2.85 2.39
C GLU A 92 0.10 2.41 0.94
N LYS A 93 -0.84 3.03 0.20
CA LYS A 93 -1.04 2.77 -1.21
C LYS A 93 0.21 3.12 -2.03
N ILE A 94 0.80 4.30 -1.82
CA ILE A 94 2.04 4.71 -2.51
C ILE A 94 3.18 3.72 -2.20
N LEU A 95 3.32 3.31 -0.94
CA LEU A 95 4.35 2.35 -0.53
C LEU A 95 4.12 0.97 -1.14
N ASN A 96 2.86 0.51 -1.19
CA ASN A 96 2.50 -0.77 -1.79
C ASN A 96 2.70 -0.77 -3.30
N GLU A 97 2.35 0.33 -3.99
CA GLU A 97 2.61 0.52 -5.42
C GLU A 97 4.11 0.51 -5.72
N LYS A 98 4.91 1.20 -4.90
CA LYS A 98 6.38 1.20 -5.04
C LYS A 98 7.01 -0.17 -4.79
N ASN A 99 6.50 -0.91 -3.80
CA ASN A 99 7.02 -2.22 -3.42
C ASN A 99 6.35 -3.38 -4.19
N LYS A 100 5.52 -3.08 -5.20
CA LYS A 100 4.80 -4.08 -5.96
C LYS A 100 5.78 -4.89 -6.82
N THR A 101 6.03 -6.13 -6.43
CA THR A 101 6.76 -7.08 -7.27
C THR A 101 5.79 -7.85 -8.15
N ILE A 102 5.83 -7.60 -9.45
CA ILE A 102 5.12 -8.44 -10.42
C ILE A 102 5.92 -9.72 -10.60
N MET A 103 5.27 -10.88 -10.49
CA MET A 103 5.92 -12.17 -10.69
C MET A 103 5.63 -12.70 -12.09
N ILE A 104 6.67 -13.05 -12.84
CA ILE A 104 6.57 -13.62 -14.18
C ILE A 104 6.78 -15.13 -14.12
N ARG A 105 5.84 -15.90 -14.69
CA ARG A 105 6.03 -17.32 -14.97
C ARG A 105 6.84 -17.48 -16.24
N THR A 106 8.04 -18.03 -16.13
CA THR A 106 8.86 -18.34 -17.30
C THR A 106 8.31 -19.55 -18.05
N SER A 107 8.79 -19.76 -19.28
CA SER A 107 8.51 -20.98 -20.06
C SER A 107 9.02 -22.26 -19.39
N LYS A 108 9.97 -22.15 -18.45
CA LYS A 108 10.50 -23.25 -17.63
C LYS A 108 9.66 -23.50 -16.36
N TYR A 109 8.48 -22.88 -16.26
CA TYR A 109 7.57 -22.96 -15.11
C TYR A 109 8.14 -22.38 -13.79
N SER A 110 9.28 -21.69 -13.82
CA SER A 110 9.77 -20.91 -12.67
C SER A 110 8.98 -19.62 -12.50
N LYS A 111 8.88 -19.12 -11.26
CA LYS A 111 8.35 -17.79 -10.95
C LYS A 111 9.52 -16.88 -10.62
N GLU A 112 9.66 -15.80 -11.35
CA GLU A 112 10.74 -14.82 -11.19
C GLU A 112 10.16 -13.42 -11.03
N PRO A 113 10.78 -12.52 -10.25
CA PRO A 113 10.41 -11.11 -10.24
C PRO A 113 10.51 -10.50 -11.64
N PHE A 114 9.62 -9.56 -11.94
CA PHE A 114 9.73 -8.68 -13.09
C PHE A 114 11.06 -7.93 -13.05
N ASP A 115 11.70 -7.83 -14.20
CA ASP A 115 13.00 -7.20 -14.39
C ASP A 115 13.00 -6.52 -15.76
N SER A 116 13.00 -5.18 -15.76
CA SER A 116 12.96 -4.38 -16.99
C SER A 116 14.21 -4.59 -17.86
N SER A 117 15.34 -5.00 -17.28
CA SER A 117 16.54 -5.34 -18.05
C SER A 117 16.35 -6.58 -18.93
N LYS A 118 15.48 -7.53 -18.52
CA LYS A 118 15.12 -8.69 -19.35
C LYS A 118 14.29 -8.26 -20.57
N ILE A 119 13.47 -7.21 -20.44
CA ILE A 119 12.68 -6.66 -21.55
C ILE A 119 13.60 -5.93 -22.52
N GLU A 120 14.50 -5.07 -22.03
CA GLU A 120 15.48 -4.40 -22.87
C GLU A 120 16.31 -5.41 -23.69
N ASN A 121 16.82 -6.44 -23.02
CA ASN A 121 17.54 -7.53 -23.69
C ASN A 121 16.69 -8.28 -24.74
N TYR A 122 15.42 -8.52 -24.42
CA TYR A 122 14.47 -9.14 -25.34
C TYR A 122 14.25 -8.29 -26.60
N LEU A 123 14.02 -6.99 -26.43
CA LEU A 123 13.80 -6.04 -27.52
C LEU A 123 15.02 -5.92 -28.43
N ILE A 124 16.23 -5.89 -27.86
CA ILE A 124 17.48 -5.81 -28.63
C ILE A 124 17.72 -7.12 -29.41
N LYS A 125 17.61 -8.27 -28.73
CA LYS A 125 18.00 -9.57 -29.32
C LYS A 125 16.97 -10.16 -30.27
N GLU A 126 15.69 -10.11 -29.90
CA GLU A 126 14.61 -10.71 -30.67
C GLU A 126 13.91 -9.68 -31.55
N GLY A 127 13.70 -8.46 -31.04
CA GLY A 127 13.01 -7.38 -31.75
C GLY A 127 13.90 -6.54 -32.67
N GLN A 128 15.22 -6.69 -32.61
CA GLN A 128 16.20 -5.85 -33.34
C GLN A 128 16.02 -4.34 -33.11
N VAL A 129 15.47 -3.97 -31.95
CA VAL A 129 15.26 -2.58 -31.55
C VAL A 129 16.59 -1.98 -31.09
N ASP A 130 16.86 -0.72 -31.49
CA ASP A 130 18.03 0.02 -31.02
C ASP A 130 18.08 0.09 -29.48
N GLY A 131 19.27 0.06 -28.89
CA GLY A 131 19.44 0.00 -27.44
C GLY A 131 18.82 1.17 -26.69
N HIS A 132 18.87 2.39 -27.25
CA HIS A 132 18.26 3.55 -26.61
C HIS A 132 16.72 3.43 -26.60
N LEU A 133 16.14 3.01 -27.72
CA LEU A 133 14.69 2.81 -27.85
C LEU A 133 14.22 1.62 -27.01
N ALA A 134 14.95 0.51 -26.99
CA ALA A 134 14.65 -0.65 -26.17
C ALA A 134 14.59 -0.30 -24.68
N LYS A 135 15.53 0.52 -24.19
CA LYS A 135 15.53 1.01 -22.82
C LYS A 135 14.33 1.91 -22.51
N GLN A 136 13.97 2.80 -23.44
CA GLN A 136 12.80 3.66 -23.30
C GLN A 136 11.51 2.84 -23.21
N ILE A 137 11.34 1.85 -24.09
CA ILE A 137 10.18 0.96 -24.11
C ILE A 137 10.14 0.08 -22.86
N ALA A 138 11.28 -0.48 -22.43
CA ALA A 138 11.34 -1.26 -21.19
C ALA A 138 10.90 -0.45 -19.97
N LYS A 139 11.30 0.82 -19.88
CA LYS A 139 10.86 1.75 -18.83
C LYS A 139 9.36 2.04 -18.92
N GLU A 140 8.84 2.25 -20.12
CA GLU A 140 7.40 2.46 -20.33
C GLU A 140 6.58 1.23 -19.90
N VAL A 141 7.04 0.02 -20.26
CA VAL A 141 6.43 -1.24 -19.84
C VAL A 141 6.38 -1.33 -18.31
N GLU A 142 7.50 -1.06 -17.64
CA GLU A 142 7.60 -1.04 -16.17
C GLU A 142 6.62 -0.03 -15.54
N GLU A 143 6.59 1.20 -16.04
CA GLU A 143 5.70 2.25 -15.55
C GLU A 143 4.22 1.89 -15.75
N ARG A 144 3.83 1.41 -16.93
CA ARG A 144 2.43 1.03 -17.20
C ARG A 144 2.01 -0.19 -16.38
N LEU A 145 2.88 -1.19 -16.23
CA LEU A 145 2.63 -2.36 -15.39
C LEU A 145 2.49 -2.02 -13.90
N SER A 146 3.31 -1.08 -13.40
CA SER A 146 3.26 -0.63 -12.00
C SER A 146 1.88 -0.06 -11.63
N LYS A 147 1.19 0.59 -12.59
CA LYS A 147 -0.14 1.19 -12.44
C LYS A 147 -1.30 0.19 -12.49
N THR A 148 -1.04 -1.07 -12.88
CA THR A 148 -2.08 -2.10 -12.94
C THR A 148 -2.31 -2.75 -11.56
N ASN A 149 -3.36 -3.56 -11.40
CA ASN A 149 -3.52 -4.43 -10.22
C ASN A 149 -2.89 -5.83 -10.41
N ILE A 150 -2.14 -6.03 -11.49
CA ILE A 150 -1.59 -7.34 -11.86
C ILE A 150 -0.41 -7.68 -10.97
N VAL A 151 -0.46 -8.81 -10.27
CA VAL A 151 0.64 -9.32 -9.42
C VAL A 151 1.38 -10.51 -10.05
N TYR A 152 0.81 -11.09 -11.10
CA TYR A 152 1.34 -12.28 -11.76
C TYR A 152 1.04 -12.27 -13.25
N LEU A 153 2.05 -12.58 -14.08
CA LEU A 153 1.92 -12.71 -15.52
C LEU A 153 2.66 -13.96 -16.01
N THR A 154 2.27 -14.47 -17.17
CA THR A 154 3.05 -15.48 -17.88
C THR A 154 3.98 -14.80 -18.89
N ALA A 155 5.12 -15.41 -19.19
CA ALA A 155 6.04 -14.89 -20.19
C ALA A 155 5.38 -14.66 -21.58
N PRO A 156 4.46 -15.51 -22.07
CA PRO A 156 3.70 -15.22 -23.29
C PRO A 156 2.83 -13.96 -23.18
N LEU A 157 2.07 -13.79 -22.09
CA LEU A 157 1.22 -12.61 -21.93
C LEU A 157 2.07 -11.32 -21.79
N MET A 158 3.23 -11.41 -21.16
CA MET A 158 4.19 -10.32 -21.10
C MET A 158 4.71 -9.95 -22.49
N ARG A 159 4.97 -10.93 -23.35
CA ARG A 159 5.37 -10.70 -24.75
C ARG A 159 4.30 -9.95 -25.53
N GLU A 160 3.05 -10.40 -25.46
CA GLU A 160 1.93 -9.73 -26.14
C GLU A 160 1.75 -8.28 -25.65
N TYR A 161 1.92 -8.05 -24.35
CA TYR A 161 1.85 -6.72 -23.78
C TYR A 161 2.96 -5.79 -24.30
N ILE A 162 4.20 -6.29 -24.41
CA ILE A 162 5.32 -5.53 -25.00
C ILE A 162 5.05 -5.23 -26.47
N ASN A 163 4.56 -6.22 -27.23
CA ASN A 163 4.22 -6.04 -28.64
C ASN A 163 3.13 -4.98 -28.84
N GLY A 164 2.12 -4.92 -27.97
CA GLY A 164 1.12 -3.85 -27.99
C GLY A 164 1.74 -2.46 -27.85
N ILE A 165 2.68 -2.29 -26.91
CA ILE A 165 3.39 -1.02 -26.71
C ILE A 165 4.30 -0.68 -27.90
N LEU A 166 4.96 -1.67 -28.51
CA LEU A 166 5.73 -1.48 -29.74
C LEU A 166 4.86 -0.94 -30.88
N LEU A 167 3.70 -1.56 -31.11
CA LEU A 167 2.75 -1.13 -32.14
C LEU A 167 2.27 0.31 -31.92
N GLU A 168 1.98 0.69 -30.66
CA GLU A 168 1.60 2.07 -30.32
C GLU A 168 2.71 3.08 -30.61
N ASN A 169 3.98 2.66 -30.51
CA ASN A 169 5.17 3.47 -30.82
C ASN A 169 5.59 3.37 -32.30
N GLY A 170 4.81 2.68 -33.15
CA GLY A 170 5.11 2.51 -34.57
C GLY A 170 6.32 1.63 -34.86
N GLN A 171 6.60 0.65 -33.98
CA GLN A 171 7.60 -0.40 -34.15
C GLN A 171 6.96 -1.71 -34.59
#